data_AF-A0A660YND8-F1
#
_entry.id   AF-A0A660YND8-F1
#
_cell.length_a   1.000
_cell.length_b   1.000
_cell.length_c   1.000
_cell.angle_alpha   90.00
_cell.angle_beta   90.00
_cell.angle_gamma   90.00
#
_symmetry.space_group_name_H-M   'P 1'
#
loop_
_entity.id
_entity.type
_entity.pdbx_description
1 polymer ?
#
loop_
_entity_poly.entity_id
_entity_poly.type
_entity_poly.pdbx_seq_one_letter_code
_entity_poly.pdbx_strand_id
1 'polypeptide(L)'
;MSEKTKNRLGWTAVILTTIIAGIWALWGSVENFHEGWYFESFIRNIGLMFLQYLSLTMIFIILSSISLRLPRVGGSLFIGFGLYLCFFFFNRITFTTVVMITIPFTILGLFYWFGRPRPRRLAYAVIIGVPLLIILVSSIPNAIRVSERVNDGNFDARIVTGNGVTLVWAPEGPGWPEKGVTWYDAKEICSHLSEDGTTVTDSVLNIWRLPTVDEAVRSMARHGKNAGGVWNKTAKKAEYKITPDKETPLWNVHSMVIYWWTATEADSEKAYIVTYNGGVWPRLKTRCPGYLAFRAVKKLNKISILSETESK
;
A
#
# COMPACT_ATOMS: atom_id res chain seq x y z
N MET A 1 -28.03 -5.84 -38.59
CA MET A 1 -28.14 -4.97 -37.41
C MET A 1 -28.16 -3.51 -37.84
N SER A 2 -29.11 -2.70 -37.35
CA SER A 2 -29.25 -1.29 -37.73
C SER A 2 -28.04 -0.45 -37.26
N GLU A 3 -27.75 0.65 -37.96
CA GLU A 3 -26.66 1.56 -37.54
C GLU A 3 -26.90 2.15 -36.14
N LYS A 4 -28.16 2.40 -35.77
CA LYS A 4 -28.53 2.85 -34.42
C LYS A 4 -28.15 1.81 -33.36
N THR A 5 -28.40 0.53 -33.63
CA THR A 5 -28.02 -0.56 -32.71
C THR A 5 -26.50 -0.74 -32.63
N LYS A 6 -25.79 -0.69 -33.77
CA LYS A 6 -24.31 -0.72 -33.79
C LYS A 6 -23.73 0.43 -32.97
N ASN A 7 -24.28 1.64 -33.13
CA ASN A 7 -23.82 2.80 -32.38
C ASN A 7 -24.02 2.63 -30.87
N ARG A 8 -25.21 2.17 -30.46
CA ARG A 8 -25.53 1.91 -29.04
C ARG A 8 -24.59 0.88 -28.43
N LEU A 9 -24.41 -0.27 -29.08
CA LEU A 9 -23.48 -1.31 -28.60
C LEU A 9 -22.04 -0.79 -28.50
N GLY A 10 -21.61 -0.01 -29.48
CA GLY A 10 -20.29 0.62 -29.47
C GLY A 10 -20.10 1.55 -28.28
N TRP A 11 -21.08 2.41 -27.98
CA TRP A 11 -21.03 3.32 -26.84
C TRP A 11 -21.15 2.57 -25.50
N THR A 12 -21.94 1.51 -25.42
CA THR A 12 -21.99 0.65 -24.25
C THR A 12 -20.62 0.05 -23.96
N ALA A 13 -19.90 -0.47 -24.97
CA ALA A 13 -18.54 -0.98 -24.78
C ALA A 13 -17.58 0.11 -24.29
N VAL A 14 -17.62 1.29 -24.90
CA VAL A 14 -16.79 2.45 -24.52
C VAL A 14 -17.02 2.85 -23.07
N ILE A 15 -18.28 2.97 -22.64
CA ILE A 15 -18.62 3.38 -21.27
C ILE A 15 -18.16 2.32 -20.27
N LEU A 16 -18.48 1.04 -20.50
CA LEU A 16 -18.10 -0.05 -19.59
C LEU A 16 -16.59 -0.15 -19.43
N THR A 17 -15.84 -0.11 -20.54
CA THR A 17 -14.36 -0.14 -20.50
C THR A 17 -13.77 1.07 -19.81
N THR A 18 -14.35 2.26 -20.03
CA THR A 18 -13.90 3.48 -19.37
C THR A 18 -14.12 3.41 -17.86
N ILE A 19 -15.25 2.88 -17.40
CA ILE A 19 -15.51 2.67 -15.97
C ILE A 19 -14.49 1.70 -15.38
N ILE A 20 -14.25 0.57 -16.04
CA ILE A 20 -13.28 -0.43 -15.56
C ILE A 20 -11.87 0.18 -15.50
N ALA A 21 -11.43 0.85 -16.57
CA ALA A 21 -10.13 1.53 -16.60
C ALA A 21 -10.05 2.64 -15.54
N GLY A 22 -11.14 3.38 -15.30
CA GLY A 22 -11.22 4.42 -14.28
C GLY A 22 -11.10 3.87 -12.85
N ILE A 23 -11.72 2.72 -12.55
CA ILE A 23 -11.59 2.06 -11.24
C ILE A 23 -10.13 1.64 -11.01
N TRP A 24 -9.51 1.00 -12.00
CA TRP A 24 -8.09 0.62 -11.91
C TRP A 24 -7.16 1.81 -11.87
N ALA A 25 -7.48 2.91 -12.55
CA ALA A 25 -6.75 4.16 -12.49
C ALA A 25 -6.77 4.74 -11.08
N LEU A 26 -7.94 4.79 -10.44
CA LEU A 26 -8.10 5.29 -9.08
C LEU A 26 -7.34 4.41 -8.09
N TRP A 27 -7.59 3.10 -8.11
CA TRP A 27 -6.94 2.16 -7.19
C TRP A 27 -5.42 2.17 -7.37
N GLY A 28 -4.94 2.02 -8.61
CA GLY A 28 -3.51 1.98 -8.90
C GLY A 28 -2.79 3.27 -8.50
N SER A 29 -3.39 4.43 -8.76
CA SER A 29 -2.79 5.72 -8.37
C SER A 29 -2.68 5.85 -6.85
N VAL A 30 -3.75 5.53 -6.11
CA VAL A 30 -3.75 5.62 -4.64
C VAL A 30 -2.77 4.60 -4.03
N GLU A 31 -2.82 3.36 -4.49
CA GLU A 31 -1.99 2.27 -3.95
C GLU A 31 -0.50 2.51 -4.22
N ASN A 32 -0.15 3.08 -5.38
CA ASN A 32 1.23 3.45 -5.69
C ASN A 32 1.82 4.41 -4.65
N PHE A 33 1.07 5.42 -4.20
CA PHE A 33 1.57 6.34 -3.16
C PHE A 33 1.40 5.82 -1.72
N HIS A 34 0.59 4.77 -1.54
CA HIS A 34 0.44 4.10 -0.26
C HIS A 34 1.60 3.11 -0.01
N GLU A 35 1.89 2.26 -0.99
CA GLU A 35 2.82 1.13 -0.85
C GLU A 35 4.04 1.23 -1.76
N GLY A 36 3.91 1.82 -2.95
CA GLY A 36 4.92 1.79 -4.02
C GLY A 36 5.94 2.93 -4.02
N TRP A 37 5.64 4.05 -3.37
CA TRP A 37 6.47 5.25 -3.41
C TRP A 37 7.48 5.30 -2.28
N TYR A 38 8.55 4.52 -2.43
CA TYR A 38 9.63 4.41 -1.44
C TYR A 38 11.04 4.44 -2.05
N PHE A 39 11.22 4.35 -3.37
CA PHE A 39 12.58 4.49 -3.91
C PHE A 39 13.09 5.93 -3.76
N GLU A 40 14.38 6.10 -3.50
CA GLU A 40 15.04 7.41 -3.62
C GLU A 40 14.99 7.94 -5.06
N SER A 41 15.16 7.03 -6.03
CA SER A 41 15.11 7.38 -7.45
C SER A 41 13.68 7.64 -7.92
N PHE A 42 13.43 8.88 -8.34
CA PHE A 42 12.17 9.29 -8.95
C PHE A 42 11.77 8.40 -10.13
N ILE A 43 12.72 8.07 -11.01
CA ILE A 43 12.46 7.23 -12.20
C ILE A 43 12.04 5.81 -11.79
N ARG A 44 12.59 5.26 -10.70
CA ARG A 44 12.15 3.94 -10.20
C ARG A 44 10.73 3.99 -9.66
N ASN A 45 10.35 5.04 -8.93
CA ASN A 45 8.97 5.20 -8.45
C ASN A 45 7.98 5.38 -9.62
N ILE A 46 8.33 6.18 -10.63
CA ILE A 46 7.50 6.34 -11.83
C ILE A 46 7.41 5.02 -12.62
N GLY A 47 8.53 4.31 -12.77
CA GLY A 47 8.56 3.00 -13.39
C GLY A 47 7.63 2.02 -12.68
N LEU A 48 7.70 1.95 -11.35
CA LEU A 48 6.83 1.10 -10.53
C LEU A 48 5.35 1.49 -10.68
N MET A 49 5.05 2.79 -10.67
CA MET A 49 3.70 3.32 -10.87
C MET A 49 3.10 2.81 -12.18
N PHE A 50 3.81 2.92 -13.31
CA PHE A 50 3.27 2.50 -14.60
C PHE A 50 3.29 0.98 -14.82
N LEU A 51 4.36 0.29 -14.39
CA LEU A 51 4.54 -1.13 -14.66
C LEU A 51 3.76 -2.03 -13.71
N GLN A 52 3.63 -1.65 -12.44
CA GLN A 52 2.93 -2.46 -11.45
C GLN A 52 1.52 -1.93 -11.23
N TYR A 53 1.39 -0.67 -10.83
CA TYR A 53 0.12 -0.15 -10.29
C TYR A 53 -0.88 0.32 -11.36
N LEU A 54 -0.42 0.90 -12.47
CA LEU A 54 -1.29 1.38 -13.56
C LEU A 54 -1.37 0.42 -14.76
N SER A 55 -0.71 -0.74 -14.70
CA SER A 55 -0.61 -1.70 -15.79
C SER A 55 -1.99 -2.12 -16.35
N LEU A 56 -2.94 -2.44 -15.46
CA LEU A 56 -4.30 -2.83 -15.86
C LEU A 56 -5.05 -1.69 -16.55
N THR A 57 -4.96 -0.47 -16.03
CA THR A 57 -5.52 0.73 -16.66
C THR A 57 -4.99 0.89 -18.08
N MET A 58 -3.67 0.79 -18.26
CA MET A 58 -3.03 0.92 -19.56
C MET A 58 -3.47 -0.18 -20.52
N ILE A 59 -3.58 -1.43 -20.06
CA ILE A 59 -4.08 -2.55 -20.86
C ILE A 59 -5.50 -2.25 -21.36
N PHE A 60 -6.42 -1.79 -20.50
CA PHE A 60 -7.79 -1.48 -20.93
C PHE A 60 -7.86 -0.31 -21.91
N ILE A 61 -7.04 0.74 -21.72
CA ILE A 61 -6.96 1.87 -22.65
C ILE A 61 -6.46 1.38 -24.02
N ILE A 62 -5.39 0.58 -24.05
CA ILE A 62 -4.79 0.07 -25.29
C ILE A 62 -5.76 -0.87 -26.01
N LEU A 63 -6.32 -1.87 -25.32
CA LEU A 63 -7.25 -2.84 -25.91
C LEU A 63 -8.51 -2.14 -26.45
N SER A 64 -9.07 -1.19 -25.71
CA SER A 64 -10.22 -0.40 -26.15
C SER A 64 -9.87 0.48 -27.36
N SER A 65 -8.69 1.09 -27.37
CA SER A 65 -8.23 1.93 -28.48
C SER A 65 -8.02 1.13 -29.77
N ILE A 66 -7.45 -0.09 -29.66
CA ILE A 66 -7.37 -1.05 -30.77
C ILE A 66 -8.77 -1.44 -31.21
N SER A 67 -9.70 -1.69 -30.28
CA SER A 67 -11.09 -2.07 -30.58
C SER A 67 -11.88 -0.98 -31.30
N LEU A 68 -11.59 0.29 -31.06
CA LEU A 68 -12.20 1.39 -31.81
C LEU A 68 -11.71 1.46 -33.27
N ARG A 69 -10.43 1.14 -33.52
CA ARG A 69 -9.81 1.18 -34.85
C ARG A 69 -10.10 -0.09 -35.65
N LEU A 70 -9.91 -1.24 -35.02
CA LEU A 70 -9.96 -2.59 -35.59
C LEU A 70 -10.91 -3.46 -34.75
N PRO A 71 -12.23 -3.30 -34.88
CA PRO A 71 -13.16 -3.83 -33.89
C PRO A 71 -13.20 -5.36 -33.80
N ARG A 72 -12.92 -6.06 -34.90
CA ARG A 72 -12.80 -7.53 -34.89
C ARG A 72 -11.54 -7.97 -34.14
N VAL A 73 -10.40 -7.35 -34.42
CA VAL A 73 -9.13 -7.64 -33.74
C VAL A 73 -9.24 -7.32 -32.26
N GLY A 74 -9.72 -6.12 -31.91
CA GLY A 74 -9.89 -5.72 -30.51
C GLY A 74 -10.91 -6.59 -29.76
N GLY A 75 -12.03 -6.95 -30.40
CA GLY A 75 -12.99 -7.90 -29.84
C GLY A 75 -12.38 -9.28 -29.57
N SER A 76 -11.61 -9.83 -30.50
CA SER A 76 -10.82 -11.06 -30.30
C SER A 76 -9.87 -10.93 -29.11
N LEU A 77 -9.15 -9.81 -29.01
CA LEU A 77 -8.17 -9.58 -27.94
C LEU A 77 -8.85 -9.52 -26.57
N PHE A 78 -10.01 -8.89 -26.43
CA PHE A 78 -10.77 -8.89 -25.17
C PHE A 78 -11.20 -10.29 -24.75
N ILE A 79 -11.71 -11.10 -25.68
CA ILE A 79 -12.08 -12.50 -25.42
C ILE A 79 -10.84 -13.30 -25.00
N GLY A 80 -9.75 -13.20 -25.77
CA GLY A 80 -8.50 -13.90 -25.49
C GLY A 80 -7.89 -13.48 -24.16
N PHE A 81 -7.94 -12.20 -23.80
CA PHE A 81 -7.45 -11.69 -22.53
C PHE A 81 -8.27 -12.21 -21.34
N GLY A 82 -9.60 -12.29 -21.46
CA GLY A 82 -10.45 -12.92 -20.44
C GLY A 82 -10.09 -14.40 -20.21
N LEU A 83 -9.86 -15.16 -21.29
CA LEU A 83 -9.41 -16.55 -21.21
C LEU A 83 -8.02 -16.68 -20.60
N TYR A 84 -7.09 -15.80 -20.98
CA TYR A 84 -5.74 -15.76 -20.41
C TYR A 84 -5.79 -15.53 -18.90
N LEU A 85 -6.54 -14.55 -18.42
CA LEU A 85 -6.67 -14.27 -16.98
C LEU A 85 -7.24 -15.47 -16.20
N CYS A 86 -8.22 -16.17 -16.78
CA CYS A 86 -8.79 -17.37 -16.19
C CYS A 86 -7.74 -18.49 -16.04
N PHE A 87 -6.91 -18.70 -17.07
CA PHE A 87 -5.83 -19.70 -17.04
C PHE A 87 -4.69 -19.30 -16.08
N PHE A 88 -4.22 -18.06 -16.19
CA PHE A 88 -3.01 -17.57 -15.49
C PHE A 88 -3.19 -17.48 -13.98
N PHE A 89 -4.30 -16.93 -13.48
CA PHE A 89 -4.46 -16.70 -12.04
C PHE A 89 -4.91 -17.93 -11.25
N PHE A 90 -5.62 -18.86 -11.89
CA PHE A 90 -6.28 -19.95 -11.17
C PHE A 90 -5.74 -21.33 -11.54
N ASN A 91 -4.81 -21.40 -12.49
CA ASN A 91 -4.21 -22.63 -13.02
C ASN A 91 -5.24 -23.68 -13.51
N ARG A 92 -6.53 -23.32 -13.51
CA ARG A 92 -7.71 -24.13 -13.82
C ARG A 92 -8.87 -23.19 -14.15
N ILE A 93 -9.66 -23.57 -15.13
CA ILE A 93 -10.93 -22.90 -15.45
C ILE A 93 -11.95 -23.32 -14.39
N THR A 94 -12.17 -22.46 -13.40
CA THR A 94 -13.21 -22.68 -12.39
C THR A 94 -14.50 -21.97 -12.79
N PHE A 95 -15.65 -22.49 -12.33
CA PHE A 95 -16.95 -21.87 -12.58
C PHE A 95 -16.96 -20.37 -12.22
N THR A 96 -16.41 -20.01 -11.06
CA THR A 96 -16.30 -18.62 -10.59
C THR A 96 -15.51 -17.75 -11.58
N THR A 97 -14.35 -18.23 -12.04
CA THR A 97 -13.51 -17.45 -12.97
C THR A 97 -14.16 -17.28 -14.34
N VAL A 98 -14.88 -18.29 -14.83
CA VAL A 98 -15.63 -18.18 -16.08
C VAL A 98 -16.73 -17.12 -15.95
N VAL A 99 -17.52 -17.20 -14.89
CA VAL A 99 -18.66 -16.30 -14.68
C VAL A 99 -18.22 -14.86 -14.40
N MET A 100 -17.20 -14.66 -13.58
CA MET A 100 -16.78 -13.32 -13.13
C MET A 100 -15.76 -12.65 -14.05
N ILE A 101 -15.00 -13.41 -14.84
CA ILE A 101 -13.93 -12.88 -15.70
C ILE A 101 -14.23 -13.19 -17.17
N THR A 102 -14.27 -14.46 -17.56
CA THR A 102 -14.35 -14.82 -18.98
C THR A 102 -15.62 -14.29 -19.66
N ILE A 103 -16.79 -14.44 -19.02
CA ILE A 103 -18.08 -14.00 -19.58
C ILE A 103 -18.12 -12.46 -19.77
N PRO A 104 -17.85 -11.62 -18.75
CA PRO A 104 -17.83 -10.17 -18.91
C PRO A 104 -16.89 -9.70 -20.02
N PHE A 105 -15.67 -10.24 -20.09
CA PHE A 105 -14.71 -9.90 -21.15
C PHE A 105 -15.18 -10.37 -22.53
N THR A 106 -15.85 -11.53 -22.61
CA THR A 106 -16.43 -12.02 -23.86
C THR A 106 -17.57 -11.11 -24.33
N ILE A 107 -18.50 -10.76 -23.45
CA ILE A 107 -19.59 -9.83 -23.76
C ILE A 107 -19.03 -8.49 -24.25
N LEU A 108 -18.03 -7.96 -23.56
CA LEU A 108 -17.36 -6.72 -23.94
C LEU A 108 -16.68 -6.82 -25.31
N GLY A 109 -15.99 -7.93 -25.56
CA GLY A 109 -15.37 -8.23 -26.85
C GLY A 109 -16.40 -8.30 -27.98
N LEU A 110 -17.56 -8.93 -27.75
CA LEU A 110 -18.67 -8.98 -28.70
C LEU A 110 -19.29 -7.59 -28.93
N PHE A 111 -19.43 -6.77 -27.89
CA PHE A 111 -19.91 -5.39 -28.04
C PHE A 111 -18.97 -4.56 -28.91
N TYR A 112 -17.65 -4.71 -28.76
CA TYR A 112 -16.71 -4.08 -29.69
C TYR A 112 -16.77 -4.70 -31.10
N TRP A 113 -16.86 -6.03 -31.19
CA TRP A 113 -16.88 -6.74 -32.47
C TRP A 113 -17.98 -6.20 -33.40
N PHE A 114 -19.19 -6.06 -32.87
CA PHE A 114 -20.37 -5.64 -33.62
C PHE A 114 -20.70 -4.15 -33.48
N GLY A 115 -20.25 -3.50 -32.41
CA GLY A 115 -20.53 -2.10 -32.11
C GLY A 115 -19.62 -1.12 -32.86
N ARG A 116 -20.15 0.06 -33.19
CA ARG A 116 -19.44 1.11 -33.93
C ARG A 116 -19.81 2.47 -33.35
N PRO A 117 -19.12 2.93 -32.28
CA PRO A 117 -19.47 4.20 -31.65
C PRO A 117 -19.16 5.37 -32.60
N ARG A 118 -20.11 6.30 -32.71
CA ARG A 118 -20.00 7.56 -33.45
C ARG A 118 -20.48 8.71 -32.55
N PRO A 119 -19.74 9.85 -32.50
CA PRO A 119 -18.48 10.11 -33.20
C PRO A 119 -17.28 9.40 -32.56
N ARG A 120 -16.38 8.85 -33.38
CA ARG A 120 -15.21 8.06 -32.90
C ARG A 120 -14.21 8.89 -32.09
N ARG A 121 -14.02 10.16 -32.45
CA ARG A 121 -13.10 11.07 -31.72
C ARG A 121 -13.52 11.22 -30.25
N LEU A 122 -14.83 11.33 -30.01
CA LEU A 122 -15.35 11.39 -28.64
C LEU A 122 -15.15 10.06 -27.91
N ALA A 123 -15.33 8.92 -28.59
CA ALA A 123 -15.08 7.61 -27.97
C ALA A 123 -13.61 7.46 -27.51
N TYR A 124 -12.64 7.89 -28.34
CA TYR A 124 -11.23 7.94 -27.93
C TYR A 124 -10.99 8.90 -26.77
N ALA A 125 -11.58 10.11 -26.83
CA ALA A 125 -11.45 11.09 -25.76
C ALA A 125 -11.99 10.57 -24.42
N VAL A 126 -13.08 9.80 -24.43
CA VAL A 126 -13.64 9.20 -23.21
C VAL A 126 -12.76 8.07 -22.67
N ILE A 127 -12.36 7.10 -23.51
CA ILE A 127 -11.53 5.95 -23.09
C ILE A 127 -10.17 6.37 -22.56
N ILE A 128 -9.55 7.39 -23.16
CA ILE A 128 -8.20 7.84 -22.79
C ILE A 128 -8.29 8.94 -21.72
N GLY A 129 -9.12 9.96 -21.97
CA GLY A 129 -9.15 11.17 -21.16
C GLY A 129 -9.70 10.95 -19.75
N VAL A 130 -10.74 10.13 -19.58
CA VAL A 130 -11.35 9.92 -18.26
C VAL A 130 -10.40 9.20 -17.30
N PRO A 131 -9.78 8.04 -17.65
CA PRO A 131 -8.81 7.40 -16.76
C PRO A 131 -7.56 8.27 -16.51
N LEU A 132 -7.06 9.01 -17.51
CA LEU A 132 -5.94 9.94 -17.31
C LEU A 132 -6.30 11.06 -16.33
N LEU A 133 -7.51 11.62 -16.44
CA LEU A 133 -7.99 12.63 -15.49
C LEU A 133 -8.08 12.04 -14.08
N ILE A 134 -8.58 10.81 -13.93
CA ILE A 134 -8.61 10.11 -12.63
C ILE A 134 -7.19 9.93 -12.09
N ILE A 135 -6.23 9.49 -12.91
CA ILE A 135 -4.82 9.37 -12.51
C ILE A 135 -4.31 10.71 -12.00
N LEU A 136 -4.50 11.80 -12.73
CA LEU A 136 -4.03 13.12 -12.33
C LEU A 136 -4.67 13.59 -11.01
N VAL A 137 -5.99 13.54 -10.91
CA VAL A 137 -6.74 14.03 -9.74
C VAL A 137 -6.40 13.21 -8.49
N SER A 138 -6.22 11.90 -8.61
CA SER A 138 -5.85 11.04 -7.48
C SER A 138 -4.35 11.06 -7.15
N SER A 139 -3.49 11.26 -8.14
CA SER A 139 -2.04 11.27 -7.95
C SER A 139 -1.52 12.59 -7.39
N ILE A 140 -2.02 13.74 -7.85
CA ILE A 140 -1.45 15.05 -7.47
C ILE A 140 -1.46 15.28 -5.95
N PRO A 141 -2.57 15.11 -5.21
CA PRO A 141 -2.57 15.31 -3.77
C PRO A 141 -1.64 14.34 -3.04
N ASN A 142 -1.55 13.10 -3.53
CA ASN A 142 -0.67 12.10 -2.95
C ASN A 142 0.80 12.36 -3.26
N ALA A 143 1.12 12.84 -4.46
CA ALA A 143 2.46 13.25 -4.86
C ALA A 143 2.95 14.41 -3.99
N ILE A 144 2.11 15.43 -3.75
CA ILE A 144 2.39 16.52 -2.83
C ILE A 144 2.68 15.95 -1.44
N ARG A 145 1.78 15.14 -0.88
CA ARG A 145 1.95 14.50 0.44
C ARG A 145 3.28 13.75 0.56
N VAL A 146 3.63 12.88 -0.40
CA VAL A 146 4.88 12.11 -0.31
C VAL A 146 6.12 12.97 -0.52
N SER A 147 6.02 14.08 -1.26
CA SER A 147 7.13 15.03 -1.46
C SER A 147 7.42 15.88 -0.21
N GLU A 148 6.44 16.06 0.67
CA GLU A 148 6.54 16.81 1.92
C GLU A 148 7.00 15.93 3.11
N ARG A 149 7.23 14.63 2.88
CA ARG A 149 7.68 13.71 3.94
C ARG A 149 9.02 14.15 4.50
N VAL A 150 9.09 14.23 5.83
CA VAL A 150 10.35 14.51 6.53
C VAL A 150 11.21 13.25 6.57
N ASN A 151 12.45 13.40 6.11
CA ASN A 151 13.52 12.44 6.27
C ASN A 151 14.77 13.17 6.78
N ASP A 152 15.10 13.01 8.07
CA ASP A 152 16.30 13.60 8.66
C ASP A 152 17.59 12.79 8.39
N GLY A 153 17.48 11.66 7.69
CA GLY A 153 18.61 10.78 7.35
C GLY A 153 19.21 10.05 8.54
N ASN A 154 18.61 10.14 9.73
CA ASN A 154 19.09 9.49 10.93
C ASN A 154 18.21 8.28 11.26
N PHE A 155 18.79 7.10 11.02
CA PHE A 155 18.18 5.80 11.30
C PHE A 155 18.78 5.10 12.53
N ASP A 156 19.49 5.83 13.38
CA ASP A 156 20.03 5.32 14.65
C ASP A 156 18.90 5.09 15.67
N ALA A 157 19.29 4.70 16.89
CA ALA A 157 18.35 4.60 18.00
C ALA A 157 17.77 6.00 18.31
N ARG A 158 16.44 6.10 18.40
CA ARG A 158 15.75 7.38 18.60
C ARG A 158 14.93 7.39 19.88
N ILE A 159 15.14 8.40 20.72
CA ILE A 159 14.20 8.72 21.79
C ILE A 159 13.02 9.44 21.15
N VAL A 160 11.81 8.88 21.27
CA VAL A 160 10.58 9.49 20.80
C VAL A 160 9.69 9.76 22.00
N THR A 161 9.42 11.05 22.24
CA THR A 161 8.47 11.53 23.24
C THR A 161 7.23 12.05 22.54
N GLY A 162 6.07 11.47 22.85
CA GLY A 162 4.84 11.75 22.13
C GLY A 162 3.62 11.36 22.93
N ASN A 163 2.65 12.28 23.05
CA ASN A 163 1.37 12.06 23.72
C ASN A 163 1.47 11.33 25.09
N GLY A 164 2.50 11.63 25.89
CA GLY A 164 2.73 11.03 27.22
C GLY A 164 3.40 9.65 27.25
N VAL A 165 3.98 9.18 26.14
CA VAL A 165 4.96 8.09 26.12
C VAL A 165 6.34 8.61 25.77
N THR A 166 7.38 8.01 26.37
CA THR A 166 8.78 8.21 26.00
C THR A 166 9.44 6.86 25.88
N LEU A 167 9.90 6.52 24.67
CA LEU A 167 10.52 5.24 24.35
C LEU A 167 11.78 5.45 23.53
N VAL A 168 12.74 4.53 23.67
CA VAL A 168 13.84 4.39 22.74
C VAL A 168 13.40 3.41 21.66
N TRP A 169 13.42 3.85 20.41
CA TRP A 169 13.12 3.04 19.22
C TRP A 169 14.42 2.55 18.61
N ALA A 170 14.47 1.26 18.24
CA ALA A 170 15.68 0.60 17.77
C ALA A 170 16.26 1.26 16.51
N PRO A 171 17.59 1.20 16.31
CA PRO A 171 18.21 1.62 15.06
C PRO A 171 17.81 0.69 13.90
N GLU A 172 18.11 1.12 12.68
CA GLU A 172 18.03 0.27 11.50
C GLU A 172 18.91 -0.97 11.66
N GLY A 173 18.39 -2.13 11.22
CA GLY A 173 19.03 -3.41 11.42
C GLY A 173 18.07 -4.45 11.99
N PRO A 174 18.53 -5.40 12.82
CA PRO A 174 17.69 -6.49 13.28
C PRO A 174 16.49 -6.06 14.12
N GLY A 175 16.60 -4.95 14.87
CA GLY A 175 15.49 -4.36 15.62
C GLY A 175 14.53 -3.52 14.78
N TRP A 176 14.86 -3.26 13.52
CA TRP A 176 14.04 -2.51 12.57
C TRP A 176 14.25 -3.04 11.15
N PRO A 177 13.80 -4.27 10.84
CA PRO A 177 14.12 -4.90 9.57
C PRO A 177 13.27 -4.36 8.41
N GLU A 178 13.85 -4.39 7.20
CA GLU A 178 13.19 -3.96 5.96
C GLU A 178 12.39 -5.08 5.26
N LYS A 179 12.36 -6.28 5.84
CA LYS A 179 11.70 -7.45 5.26
C LYS A 179 10.62 -7.98 6.18
N GLY A 180 9.65 -8.62 5.55
CA GLY A 180 8.52 -9.24 6.24
C GLY A 180 8.95 -10.35 7.18
N VAL A 181 8.39 -10.36 8.39
CA VAL A 181 8.59 -11.42 9.40
C VAL A 181 7.25 -11.83 10.02
N THR A 182 7.19 -13.03 10.60
CA THR A 182 6.01 -13.40 11.40
C THR A 182 6.02 -12.66 12.74
N TRP A 183 4.89 -12.65 13.43
CA TRP A 183 4.81 -12.05 14.76
C TRP A 183 5.68 -12.79 15.80
N TYR A 184 5.83 -14.11 15.64
CA TYR A 184 6.66 -14.92 16.53
C TYR A 184 8.14 -14.58 16.34
N ASP A 185 8.61 -14.54 15.09
CA ASP A 185 9.98 -14.14 14.77
C ASP A 185 10.27 -12.73 15.28
N ALA A 186 9.33 -11.80 15.12
CA ALA A 186 9.49 -10.43 15.60
C ALA A 186 9.69 -10.36 17.12
N LYS A 187 8.94 -11.14 17.91
CA LYS A 187 9.14 -11.24 19.36
C LYS A 187 10.47 -11.87 19.71
N GLU A 188 10.84 -12.95 19.02
CA GLU A 188 12.06 -13.69 19.28
C GLU A 188 13.30 -12.86 18.96
N ILE A 189 13.31 -12.14 17.83
CA ILE A 189 14.37 -11.21 17.51
C ILE A 189 14.47 -10.15 18.61
N CYS A 190 13.35 -9.51 18.99
CA CYS A 190 13.37 -8.49 20.05
C CYS A 190 13.98 -9.00 21.36
N SER A 191 13.65 -10.22 21.79
CA SER A 191 14.17 -10.77 23.06
C SER A 191 15.67 -11.06 23.04
N HIS A 192 16.27 -11.14 21.86
CA HIS A 192 17.69 -11.46 21.65
C HIS A 192 18.52 -10.26 21.16
N LEU A 193 17.93 -9.06 21.05
CA LEU A 193 18.66 -7.87 20.66
C LEU A 193 19.64 -7.42 21.75
N SER A 194 20.88 -7.14 21.34
CA SER A 194 21.90 -6.45 22.14
C SER A 194 21.41 -5.09 22.65
N GLU A 195 22.08 -4.53 23.66
CA GLU A 195 21.68 -3.26 24.29
C GLU A 195 21.57 -2.09 23.30
N ASP A 196 22.46 -2.03 22.30
CA ASP A 196 22.43 -1.01 21.23
C ASP A 196 21.40 -1.32 20.12
N GLY A 197 20.85 -2.53 20.08
CA GLY A 197 19.83 -2.96 19.11
C GLY A 197 20.37 -3.29 17.72
N THR A 198 21.69 -3.36 17.54
CA THR A 198 22.33 -3.55 16.21
C THR A 198 22.60 -5.01 15.86
N THR A 199 22.62 -5.90 16.86
CA THR A 199 22.93 -7.32 16.68
C THR A 199 21.96 -8.24 17.42
N VAL A 200 21.68 -9.42 16.86
CA VAL A 200 20.95 -10.50 17.52
C VAL A 200 21.96 -11.43 18.18
N THR A 201 21.79 -11.67 19.47
CA THR A 201 22.69 -12.52 20.27
C THR A 201 22.08 -13.90 20.51
N ASP A 202 22.89 -14.91 20.82
CA ASP A 202 22.40 -16.25 21.16
C ASP A 202 21.68 -16.31 22.52
N SER A 203 21.87 -15.29 23.36
CA SER A 203 21.27 -15.20 24.69
C SER A 203 19.99 -14.37 24.67
N VAL A 204 19.00 -14.80 25.45
CA VAL A 204 17.79 -14.02 25.70
C VAL A 204 18.12 -12.88 26.66
N LEU A 205 18.07 -11.63 26.19
CA LEU A 205 18.37 -10.43 26.96
C LEU A 205 17.12 -9.68 27.44
N ASN A 206 16.01 -9.75 26.70
CA ASN A 206 14.74 -9.08 27.01
C ASN A 206 14.84 -7.56 27.26
N ILE A 207 15.84 -6.90 26.66
CA ILE A 207 16.00 -5.44 26.72
C ILE A 207 14.98 -4.75 25.81
N TRP A 208 14.84 -5.28 24.61
CA TRP A 208 13.95 -4.78 23.58
C TRP A 208 12.70 -5.64 23.48
N ARG A 209 11.61 -5.03 23.02
CA ARG A 209 10.33 -5.69 22.80
C ARG A 209 9.57 -5.02 21.66
N LEU A 210 8.52 -5.68 21.18
CA LEU A 210 7.52 -5.01 20.36
C LEU A 210 6.82 -3.90 21.16
N PRO A 211 6.48 -2.77 20.51
CA PRO A 211 5.63 -1.76 21.13
C PRO A 211 4.21 -2.31 21.28
N THR A 212 3.49 -1.85 22.29
CA THR A 212 2.03 -2.05 22.34
C THR A 212 1.33 -1.16 21.30
N VAL A 213 0.07 -1.46 20.98
CA VAL A 213 -0.73 -0.57 20.11
C VAL A 213 -0.80 0.85 20.67
N ASP A 214 -1.03 1.00 21.99
CA ASP A 214 -1.12 2.31 22.63
C ASP A 214 0.18 3.11 22.46
N GLU A 215 1.33 2.48 22.70
CA GLU A 215 2.64 3.10 22.55
C GLU A 215 2.94 3.50 21.10
N ALA A 216 2.64 2.62 20.13
CA ALA A 216 2.86 2.90 18.71
C ALA A 216 1.97 4.06 18.25
N VAL A 217 0.67 4.01 18.55
CA VAL A 217 -0.31 5.04 18.20
C VAL A 217 0.07 6.40 18.81
N ARG A 218 0.45 6.43 20.09
CA ARG A 218 0.84 7.67 20.78
C ARG A 218 2.16 8.26 20.29
N SER A 219 3.04 7.44 19.71
CA SER A 219 4.33 7.89 19.18
C SER A 219 4.25 8.49 17.78
N MET A 220 3.19 8.16 17.01
CA MET A 220 3.04 8.61 15.62
C MET A 220 3.19 10.12 15.46
N ALA A 221 3.77 10.52 14.34
CA ALA A 221 4.11 11.90 14.05
C ALA A 221 3.87 12.26 12.58
N ARG A 222 3.85 13.56 12.31
CA ARG A 222 3.87 14.15 10.97
C ARG A 222 4.52 15.53 11.02
N HIS A 223 5.39 15.81 10.06
CA HIS A 223 6.21 17.01 9.95
C HIS A 223 6.92 17.37 11.27
N GLY A 224 7.54 16.36 11.90
CA GLY A 224 8.25 16.50 13.17
C GLY A 224 7.36 16.77 14.39
N LYS A 225 6.03 16.77 14.25
CA LYS A 225 5.07 16.99 15.33
C LYS A 225 4.34 15.70 15.66
N ASN A 226 4.11 15.44 16.95
CA ASN A 226 3.29 14.31 17.37
C ASN A 226 1.86 14.44 16.81
N ALA A 227 1.32 13.33 16.30
CA ALA A 227 0.00 13.26 15.66
C ALA A 227 -1.18 13.27 16.66
N GLY A 228 -0.90 13.19 17.97
CA GLY A 228 -1.89 13.16 19.04
C GLY A 228 -2.69 11.86 19.08
N GLY A 229 -2.07 10.74 18.68
CA GLY A 229 -2.75 9.46 18.54
C GLY A 229 -3.28 8.91 19.86
N VAL A 230 -4.54 8.47 19.88
CA VAL A 230 -5.19 7.82 21.03
C VAL A 230 -5.76 6.48 20.59
N TRP A 231 -5.50 5.43 21.37
CA TRP A 231 -6.06 4.10 21.13
C TRP A 231 -7.35 3.88 21.94
N ASN A 232 -8.47 3.73 21.25
CA ASN A 232 -9.73 3.32 21.86
C ASN A 232 -9.81 1.79 21.88
N LYS A 233 -9.50 1.19 23.05
CA LYS A 233 -9.50 -0.27 23.25
C LYS A 233 -10.86 -0.91 22.97
N THR A 234 -11.96 -0.24 23.33
CA THR A 234 -13.33 -0.76 23.17
C THR A 234 -13.74 -0.75 21.71
N ALA A 235 -13.53 0.37 21.01
CA ALA A 235 -13.84 0.50 19.60
C ALA A 235 -12.83 -0.21 18.68
N LYS A 236 -11.68 -0.62 19.22
CA LYS A 236 -10.53 -1.16 18.49
C LYS A 236 -10.09 -0.23 17.35
N LYS A 237 -10.05 1.08 17.64
CA LYS A 237 -9.72 2.14 16.67
C LYS A 237 -8.73 3.14 17.25
N ALA A 238 -7.83 3.60 16.40
CA ALA A 238 -6.94 4.71 16.70
C ALA A 238 -7.53 6.00 16.12
N GLU A 239 -7.43 7.08 16.89
CA GLU A 239 -7.84 8.43 16.49
C GLU A 239 -6.64 9.37 16.59
N TYR A 240 -6.56 10.33 15.68
CA TYR A 240 -5.45 11.28 15.60
C TYR A 240 -5.97 12.69 15.39
N LYS A 241 -5.25 13.68 15.93
CA LYS A 241 -5.51 15.09 15.62
C LYS A 241 -5.04 15.44 14.21
N ILE A 242 -3.96 14.80 13.77
CA ILE A 242 -3.38 14.93 12.43
C ILE A 242 -3.08 13.51 11.94
N THR A 243 -3.51 13.15 10.73
CA THR A 243 -3.15 11.83 10.16
C THR A 243 -1.63 11.71 10.03
N PRO A 244 -0.98 10.73 10.69
CA PRO A 244 0.46 10.55 10.60
C PRO A 244 0.90 10.09 9.21
N ASP A 245 2.19 10.16 8.93
CA ASP A 245 2.77 9.66 7.69
C ASP A 245 4.08 8.90 7.96
N LYS A 246 4.60 8.28 6.90
CA LYS A 246 5.82 7.50 6.88
C LYS A 246 7.02 8.43 6.88
N GLU A 247 7.36 8.99 8.05
CA GLU A 247 8.42 9.98 8.23
C GLU A 247 9.34 9.62 9.39
N THR A 248 10.57 10.15 9.35
CA THR A 248 11.47 10.14 10.51
C THR A 248 10.88 10.94 11.66
N PRO A 249 11.11 10.56 12.94
CA PRO A 249 12.09 9.56 13.37
C PRO A 249 11.57 8.14 13.41
N LEU A 250 10.28 7.88 13.15
CA LEU A 250 9.70 6.54 13.31
C LEU A 250 9.91 5.68 12.07
N TRP A 251 9.59 6.20 10.89
CA TRP A 251 9.59 5.42 9.67
C TRP A 251 10.77 5.77 8.78
N ASN A 252 11.30 4.76 8.10
CA ASN A 252 12.24 4.94 7.00
C ASN A 252 11.37 5.17 5.77
N VAL A 253 11.38 6.41 5.26
CA VAL A 253 10.63 6.84 4.07
C VAL A 253 10.94 5.96 2.84
N HIS A 254 12.14 5.35 2.81
CA HIS A 254 12.65 4.58 1.68
C HIS A 254 12.52 3.06 1.83
N SER A 255 11.97 2.59 2.95
CA SER A 255 11.66 1.18 3.13
C SER A 255 10.37 0.79 2.39
N MET A 256 10.23 -0.47 1.97
CA MET A 256 8.92 -0.99 1.51
C MET A 256 7.97 -1.33 2.67
N VAL A 257 8.47 -1.40 3.90
CA VAL A 257 7.67 -1.74 5.08
C VAL A 257 6.71 -0.60 5.40
N ILE A 258 5.43 -0.91 5.49
CA ILE A 258 4.36 0.05 5.81
C ILE A 258 3.51 -0.37 7.01
N TYR A 259 3.74 -1.58 7.52
CA TYR A 259 3.09 -2.13 8.69
C TYR A 259 4.12 -2.62 9.70
N TRP A 260 3.83 -2.40 10.97
CA TRP A 260 4.57 -2.97 12.08
C TRP A 260 3.72 -3.85 12.96
N TRP A 261 4.26 -4.98 13.36
CA TRP A 261 3.75 -5.78 14.46
C TRP A 261 3.77 -5.01 15.78
N THR A 262 2.77 -5.29 16.62
CA THR A 262 2.73 -4.86 18.02
C THR A 262 2.73 -6.05 18.96
N ALA A 263 3.08 -5.82 20.23
CA ALA A 263 2.94 -6.80 21.29
C ALA A 263 1.48 -7.10 21.66
N THR A 264 0.53 -6.27 21.22
CA THR A 264 -0.88 -6.40 21.61
C THR A 264 -1.57 -7.47 20.76
N GLU A 265 -1.97 -8.55 21.43
CA GLU A 265 -2.76 -9.61 20.81
C GLU A 265 -4.23 -9.18 20.62
N ALA A 266 -4.82 -9.58 19.50
CA ALA A 266 -6.25 -9.41 19.27
C ALA A 266 -7.03 -10.65 19.74
N ASP A 267 -6.43 -11.82 19.58
CA ASP A 267 -6.90 -13.13 20.03
C ASP A 267 -5.72 -14.13 20.01
N SER A 268 -5.99 -15.43 20.22
CA SER A 268 -4.96 -16.48 20.23
C SER A 268 -4.20 -16.61 18.90
N GLU A 269 -4.83 -16.28 17.77
CA GLU A 269 -4.26 -16.44 16.42
C GLU A 269 -3.76 -15.12 15.82
N LYS A 270 -4.21 -13.98 16.33
CA LYS A 270 -4.00 -12.67 15.74
C LYS A 270 -3.34 -11.69 16.69
N ALA A 271 -2.47 -10.86 16.13
CA ALA A 271 -1.92 -9.68 16.79
C ALA A 271 -2.29 -8.43 16.00
N TYR A 272 -2.29 -7.27 16.66
CA TYR A 272 -2.49 -6.01 15.96
C TYR A 272 -1.22 -5.58 15.24
N ILE A 273 -1.41 -5.03 14.05
CA ILE A 273 -0.42 -4.25 13.32
C ILE A 273 -0.81 -2.78 13.34
N VAL A 274 0.19 -1.90 13.27
CA VAL A 274 -0.02 -0.47 13.03
C VAL A 274 0.53 -0.10 11.65
N THR A 275 -0.22 0.71 10.92
CA THR A 275 0.16 1.24 9.61
C THR A 275 0.82 2.61 9.76
N TYR A 276 1.68 3.01 8.82
CA TYR A 276 2.35 4.32 8.89
C TYR A 276 1.39 5.51 8.94
N ASN A 277 0.21 5.38 8.34
CA ASN A 277 -0.85 6.39 8.39
C ASN A 277 -1.78 6.24 9.61
N GLY A 278 -1.39 5.43 10.59
CA GLY A 278 -2.00 5.34 11.91
C GLY A 278 -3.14 4.33 12.05
N GLY A 279 -3.52 3.64 10.97
CA GLY A 279 -4.48 2.55 11.01
C GLY A 279 -4.01 1.39 11.89
N VAL A 280 -4.96 0.67 12.48
CA VAL A 280 -4.68 -0.48 13.35
C VAL A 280 -5.58 -1.63 12.93
N TRP A 281 -4.99 -2.79 12.65
CA TRP A 281 -5.73 -3.94 12.11
C TRP A 281 -5.25 -5.24 12.75
N PRO A 282 -6.15 -6.21 13.04
CA PRO A 282 -5.72 -7.54 13.44
C PRO A 282 -5.19 -8.32 12.24
N ARG A 283 -4.09 -9.05 12.43
CA ARG A 283 -3.49 -9.94 11.43
C ARG A 283 -3.09 -11.26 12.06
N LEU A 284 -3.19 -12.34 11.28
CA LEU A 284 -2.73 -13.67 11.69
C LEU A 284 -1.24 -13.64 12.01
N LYS A 285 -0.85 -14.14 13.18
CA LYS A 285 0.54 -14.11 13.68
C LYS A 285 1.52 -14.84 12.77
N THR A 286 1.04 -15.76 11.94
CA THR A 286 1.83 -16.57 10.99
C THR A 286 2.03 -15.89 9.63
N ARG A 287 1.40 -14.74 9.35
CA ARG A 287 1.59 -14.03 8.09
C ARG A 287 2.92 -13.26 8.11
N CYS A 288 3.64 -13.27 6.99
CA CYS A 288 4.90 -12.54 6.81
C CYS A 288 4.97 -11.86 5.42
N PRO A 289 3.98 -11.03 5.02
CA PRO A 289 4.10 -10.32 3.75
C PRO A 289 5.30 -9.37 3.80
N GLY A 290 6.00 -9.18 2.67
CA GLY A 290 7.28 -8.46 2.61
C GLY A 290 7.25 -7.02 3.16
N TYR A 291 6.07 -6.42 3.22
CA TYR A 291 5.83 -5.05 3.69
C TYR A 291 5.38 -4.95 5.18
N LEU A 292 5.37 -6.07 5.92
CA LEU A 292 4.99 -6.15 7.34
C LEU A 292 6.16 -6.63 8.20
N ALA A 293 6.77 -5.71 8.95
CA ALA A 293 7.90 -6.00 9.82
C ALA A 293 7.61 -5.50 11.25
N PHE A 294 8.61 -4.96 11.94
CA PHE A 294 8.45 -4.33 13.25
C PHE A 294 9.53 -3.25 13.45
N ARG A 295 9.36 -2.46 14.51
CA ARG A 295 10.46 -1.69 15.10
C ARG A 295 10.42 -1.86 16.60
N ALA A 296 11.51 -2.38 17.16
CA ALA A 296 11.58 -2.68 18.58
C ALA A 296 11.69 -1.41 19.41
N VAL A 297 11.21 -1.49 20.65
CA VAL A 297 11.27 -0.41 21.63
C VAL A 297 11.81 -0.90 22.95
N LYS A 298 12.45 -0.01 23.69
CA LYS A 298 12.77 -0.18 25.12
C LYS A 298 12.42 1.07 25.90
N LYS A 299 12.26 0.92 27.21
CA LYS A 299 12.07 2.08 28.10
C LYS A 299 13.39 2.83 28.23
N LEU A 300 13.31 4.15 28.40
CA LEU A 300 14.48 4.95 28.74
C LEU A 300 14.92 4.58 30.18
N ASN A 301 16.14 4.08 30.34
CA ASN A 301 16.69 3.77 31.66
C ASN A 301 16.96 5.07 32.43
N LYS A 302 16.63 5.12 33.72
CA LYS A 302 16.84 6.32 34.57
C LYS A 302 18.30 6.77 34.68
N ILE A 303 19.26 5.88 34.42
CA ILE A 303 20.70 6.14 34.62
C ILE A 303 21.26 7.09 33.54
N SER A 304 20.76 7.02 32.30
CA SER A 304 21.20 7.92 31.22
C SER A 304 20.69 9.36 31.38
N ILE A 305 19.76 9.61 32.31
CA ILE A 305 19.28 10.97 32.64
C ILE A 305 20.37 11.75 33.39
N LEU A 306 21.19 11.07 34.21
CA LEU A 306 22.20 11.75 35.04
C LEU A 306 23.43 12.20 34.22
N SER A 307 23.83 11.44 33.20
CA SER A 307 24.99 11.78 32.35
C SER A 307 24.76 12.98 31.42
N GLU A 308 23.52 13.26 31.02
CA GLU A 308 23.19 14.45 30.22
C GLU A 308 22.98 15.71 31.08
N THR A 309 22.60 15.57 32.35
CA THR A 309 22.52 16.71 33.28
C THR A 309 23.86 17.13 33.86
N GLU A 310 24.87 16.26 33.90
CA GLU A 310 26.23 16.62 34.35
C GLU A 310 27.13 17.19 33.23
N SER A 311 26.64 17.21 31.98
CA SER A 311 27.35 17.75 30.81
C SER A 311 26.76 19.07 30.28
N LYS A 312 25.91 19.74 31.06
CA LYS A 312 25.45 21.12 30.85
C LYS A 312 25.85 21.99 32.03
#